data_AF-A0A843HJ70-F1
#
_entry.id   AF-A0A843HJ70-F1
#
_cell.length_a   1.000
_cell.length_b   1.000
_cell.length_c   1.000
_cell.angle_alpha   90.00
_cell.angle_beta   90.00
_cell.angle_gamma   90.00
#
_symmetry.space_group_name_H-M   'P 1'
#
loop_
_entity.id
_entity.type
_entity.pdbx_description
1 polymer ?
#
loop_
_entity_poly.entity_id
_entity_poly.type
_entity_poly.pdbx_seq_one_letter_code
_entity_poly.pdbx_strand_id
1 'polypeptide(L)'
;MSWNDDWRTELKTVDYDCYVRLCECRNTRKDLLTMSKLVFKYNPTMPAEECVIRILEWVGEWNGQYMVTDLTTEEYKNLIKSVDN
;
A
#
# COMPACT_ATOMS: atom_id res chain seq x y z
N MET A 1 -7.41 -14.33 10.57
CA MET A 1 -6.07 -14.35 9.96
C MET A 1 -5.33 -13.10 10.44
N SER A 2 -4.05 -13.19 10.80
CA SER A 2 -3.27 -12.01 11.22
C SER A 2 -2.44 -11.52 10.04
N TRP A 3 -2.53 -10.22 9.72
CA TRP A 3 -1.63 -9.59 8.76
C TRP A 3 -0.22 -9.50 9.35
N ASN A 4 0.80 -9.71 8.52
CA ASN A 4 2.18 -9.38 8.86
C ASN A 4 2.43 -7.92 8.50
N ASP A 5 2.61 -7.07 9.50
CA ASP A 5 2.82 -5.62 9.35
C ASP A 5 4.30 -5.18 9.34
N ASP A 6 5.25 -6.13 9.27
CA ASP A 6 6.69 -5.86 9.23
C ASP A 6 7.12 -5.08 7.97
N TRP A 7 6.26 -5.06 6.94
CA TRP A 7 6.43 -4.26 5.73
C TRP A 7 6.72 -2.77 6.01
N ARG A 8 6.21 -2.22 7.13
CA ARG A 8 6.49 -0.83 7.54
C ARG A 8 7.94 -0.62 7.98
N THR A 9 8.53 -1.62 8.61
CA THR A 9 9.96 -1.59 9.00
C THR A 9 10.84 -1.59 7.77
N GLU A 10 10.51 -2.40 6.76
CA GLU A 10 11.23 -2.39 5.48
C GLU A 10 10.94 -1.12 4.67
N LEU A 11 9.73 -0.56 4.73
CA LEU A 11 9.42 0.70 4.06
C LEU A 11 10.40 1.81 4.46
N LYS A 12 10.75 1.88 5.75
CA LYS A 12 11.74 2.83 6.26
C LYS A 12 13.13 2.68 5.58
N THR A 13 13.49 1.47 5.16
CA THR A 13 14.80 1.20 4.54
C THR A 13 14.78 1.32 3.02
N VAL A 14 13.70 0.90 2.36
CA VAL A 14 13.63 0.87 0.89
C VAL A 14 13.09 2.15 0.27
N ASP A 15 12.23 2.89 0.98
CA ASP A 15 11.65 4.16 0.54
C ASP A 15 11.34 5.04 1.76
N TYR A 16 12.41 5.66 2.30
CA TYR A 16 12.32 6.48 3.51
C TYR A 16 11.33 7.64 3.35
N ASP A 17 11.24 8.25 2.16
CA ASP A 17 10.32 9.34 1.91
C ASP A 17 8.86 8.87 1.93
N CYS A 18 8.56 7.70 1.36
CA CYS A 18 7.24 7.07 1.49
C CYS A 18 6.93 6.73 2.95
N TYR A 19 7.90 6.25 3.72
CA TYR A 19 7.74 6.00 5.15
C TYR A 19 7.41 7.29 5.92
N VAL A 20 8.14 8.38 5.68
CA VAL A 20 7.86 9.69 6.32
C VAL A 20 6.45 10.16 5.98
N ARG A 21 6.07 10.10 4.69
CA ARG A 21 4.70 10.46 4.25
C ARG A 21 3.64 9.59 4.93
N LEU A 22 3.92 8.29 5.11
CA LEU A 22 3.01 7.39 5.84
C LEU A 22 2.84 7.81 7.30
N CYS A 23 3.93 8.13 8.00
CA CYS A 23 3.88 8.60 9.39
C CYS A 23 3.15 9.93 9.57
N GLU A 24 3.18 10.79 8.55
CA GLU A 24 2.57 12.12 8.59
C GLU A 24 1.16 12.17 7.99
N CYS A 25 0.62 11.03 7.53
CA CYS A 25 -0.64 10.96 6.80
C CYS A 25 -0.65 11.87 5.55
N ARG A 26 0.46 11.87 4.81
CA ARG A 26 0.70 12.67 3.59
C ARG A 26 1.09 11.81 2.39
N ASN A 27 0.66 10.54 2.34
CA ASN A 27 0.90 9.67 1.19
C ASN A 27 0.35 10.25 -0.12
N THR A 28 0.97 9.83 -1.23
CA THR A 28 0.58 10.12 -2.60
C THR A 28 0.19 8.83 -3.33
N ARG A 29 -0.45 8.94 -4.50
CA ARG A 29 -0.82 7.74 -5.30
C ARG A 29 0.38 6.85 -5.67
N LYS A 30 1.57 7.43 -5.80
CA LYS A 30 2.80 6.68 -6.11
C LYS A 30 3.21 5.76 -4.96
N ASP A 31 2.94 6.17 -3.72
CA ASP A 31 3.30 5.42 -2.51
C ASP A 31 2.53 4.10 -2.40
N LEU A 32 1.29 4.07 -2.93
CA LEU A 32 0.41 2.90 -2.88
C LEU A 32 1.08 1.67 -3.49
N LEU A 33 1.84 1.83 -4.58
CA LEU A 33 2.54 0.71 -5.23
C LEU A 33 3.65 0.16 -4.34
N THR A 34 4.54 1.02 -3.84
CA THR A 34 5.66 0.61 -2.98
C THR A 34 5.14 -0.11 -1.73
N MET A 35 4.15 0.47 -1.07
CA MET A 35 3.53 -0.10 0.12
C MET A 35 2.86 -1.45 -0.17
N SER A 36 2.09 -1.55 -1.26
CA SER A 36 1.38 -2.79 -1.63
C SER A 36 2.35 -3.92 -1.97
N LYS A 37 3.47 -3.62 -2.65
CA LYS A 37 4.54 -4.60 -2.92
C LYS A 37 5.16 -5.15 -1.64
N LEU A 38 5.40 -4.28 -0.66
CA LEU A 38 5.93 -4.72 0.63
C LEU A 38 4.89 -5.53 1.41
N VAL A 39 3.63 -5.11 1.46
CA VAL A 39 2.56 -5.92 2.10
C VAL A 39 2.49 -7.30 1.47
N PHE A 40 2.51 -7.40 0.14
CA PHE A 40 2.47 -8.67 -0.58
C PHE A 40 3.68 -9.56 -0.26
N LYS A 41 4.90 -8.98 -0.23
CA LYS A 41 6.13 -9.69 0.18
C LYS A 41 6.01 -10.34 1.55
N TYR A 42 5.43 -9.64 2.53
CA TYR A 42 5.30 -10.12 3.90
C TYR A 42 4.06 -10.99 4.14
N ASN A 43 3.13 -11.02 3.18
CA ASN A 43 1.89 -11.81 3.25
C ASN A 43 1.73 -12.69 1.98
N PRO A 44 2.69 -13.59 1.69
CA PRO A 44 2.79 -14.28 0.39
C PRO A 44 1.65 -15.26 0.10
N THR A 45 0.82 -15.59 1.10
CA THR A 45 -0.38 -16.42 0.90
C THR A 45 -1.61 -15.60 0.51
N MET A 46 -1.52 -14.27 0.57
CA MET A 46 -2.62 -13.38 0.20
C MET A 46 -2.56 -13.02 -1.28
N PRO A 47 -3.71 -12.93 -1.97
CA PRO A 47 -3.76 -12.36 -3.31
C PRO A 47 -3.21 -10.93 -3.35
N ALA A 48 -2.60 -10.53 -4.48
CA ALA A 48 -2.14 -9.16 -4.68
C ALA A 48 -3.28 -8.14 -4.52
N GLU A 49 -4.49 -8.50 -4.96
CA GLU A 49 -5.69 -7.67 -4.78
C GLU A 49 -5.98 -7.37 -3.30
N GLU A 50 -5.98 -8.38 -2.44
CA GLU A 50 -6.19 -8.20 -1.00
C GLU A 50 -5.10 -7.33 -0.37
N CYS A 51 -3.86 -7.43 -0.85
CA CYS A 51 -2.75 -6.59 -0.38
C CYS A 51 -2.93 -5.12 -0.81
N VAL A 52 -3.46 -4.88 -2.01
CA VAL A 52 -3.80 -3.53 -2.48
C VAL A 52 -4.95 -2.96 -1.67
N ILE A 53 -6.05 -3.72 -1.49
CA ILE A 53 -7.20 -3.31 -0.67
C ILE A 53 -6.73 -2.94 0.74
N ARG A 54 -5.87 -3.76 1.35
CA ARG A 54 -5.30 -3.50 2.67
C ARG A 54 -4.58 -2.15 2.77
N ILE A 55 -3.85 -1.76 1.73
CA ILE A 55 -3.18 -0.45 1.68
C ILE A 55 -4.19 0.69 1.44
N LEU A 56 -5.21 0.47 0.62
CA LEU A 56 -6.27 1.46 0.42
C LEU A 56 -7.07 1.70 1.70
N GLU A 57 -7.39 0.67 2.48
CA GLU A 57 -8.00 0.81 3.81
C GLU A 57 -7.09 1.62 4.74
N TRP A 58 -5.80 1.30 4.78
CA TRP A 58 -4.85 2.00 5.64
C TRP A 58 -4.75 3.49 5.29
N VAL A 59 -4.53 3.80 4.01
CA VAL A 59 -4.32 5.18 3.56
C VAL A 59 -5.64 5.97 3.54
N GLY A 60 -6.72 5.36 3.08
CA GLY A 60 -8.03 5.98 2.96
C GLY A 60 -8.73 6.09 4.31
N GLU A 61 -9.01 4.97 4.95
CA GLU A 61 -9.83 4.93 6.16
C GLU A 61 -9.06 5.32 7.41
N TRP A 62 -7.84 4.81 7.60
CA TRP A 62 -7.12 5.01 8.86
C TRP A 62 -6.33 6.32 8.88
N ASN A 63 -5.74 6.69 7.75
CA ASN A 63 -5.03 7.97 7.61
C ASN A 63 -5.94 9.11 7.09
N GLY A 64 -7.19 8.82 6.73
CA GLY A 64 -8.16 9.83 6.26
C GLY A 64 -7.85 10.42 4.88
N GLN A 65 -7.02 9.76 4.07
CA GLN A 65 -6.54 10.29 2.80
C GLN A 65 -7.37 9.83 1.60
N TYR A 66 -8.70 9.98 1.67
CA TYR A 66 -9.65 9.44 0.68
C TYR A 66 -9.36 9.85 -0.77
N MET A 67 -8.85 11.06 -1.01
CA MET A 67 -8.49 11.54 -2.37
C MET A 67 -7.30 10.79 -2.98
N VAL A 68 -6.43 10.22 -2.15
CA VAL A 68 -5.30 9.40 -2.58
C VAL A 68 -5.80 8.02 -3.05
N THR A 69 -6.84 7.50 -2.38
CA THR A 69 -7.42 6.17 -2.64
C THR A 69 -8.58 6.20 -3.63
N ASP A 70 -9.03 7.37 -4.08
CA ASP A 70 -10.05 7.55 -5.11
C ASP A 70 -9.51 7.24 -6.51
N LEU A 71 -9.24 5.96 -6.75
CA LEU A 71 -8.68 5.44 -8.00
C LEU A 71 -9.80 5.14 -9.00
N THR A 72 -9.55 5.43 -10.27
CA THR A 72 -10.37 4.86 -11.34
C THR A 72 -10.22 3.33 -11.39
N THR A 73 -11.21 2.65 -11.99
CA THR A 73 -11.16 1.20 -12.20
C THR A 73 -9.90 0.75 -12.93
N GLU A 74 -9.41 1.56 -13.88
CA GLU A 74 -8.19 1.27 -14.63
C GLU A 74 -6.93 1.42 -13.77
N GLU A 75 -6.82 2.51 -12.99
CA GLU A 75 -5.71 2.71 -12.05
C GLU A 75 -5.63 1.59 -11.02
N TYR A 76 -6.77 1.17 -10.46
CA TYR A 76 -6.85 0.07 -9.50
C TYR A 76 -6.36 -1.26 -10.11
N LYS A 77 -6.85 -1.62 -11.30
CA LYS A 77 -6.41 -2.85 -12.00
C LYS A 77 -4.93 -2.82 -12.35
N ASN A 78 -4.41 -1.66 -12.77
CA ASN A 78 -3.00 -1.49 -13.08
C ASN A 78 -2.13 -1.59 -11.82
N LEU A 79 -2.60 -1.08 -10.68
CA LEU A 79 -1.93 -1.22 -9.39
C LEU A 79 -1.82 -2.69 -8.98
N ILE A 80 -2.93 -3.45 -9.02
CA ILE A 80 -2.92 -4.90 -8.72
C ILE A 80 -1.93 -5.64 -9.62
N LYS A 81 -2.02 -5.44 -10.94
CA LYS A 81 -1.12 -6.08 -11.90
C LYS A 81 0.34 -5.73 -11.61
N SER A 82 0.63 -4.50 -11.20
CA SER A 82 1.99 -4.08 -10.90
C SER A 82 2.55 -4.70 -9.62
N VAL A 83 1.69 -5.09 -8.67
CA VAL A 83 2.10 -5.79 -7.42
C VAL A 83 2.42 -7.26 -7.69
N ASP A 84 1.69 -7.91 -8.59
CA ASP A 84 1.84 -9.32 -8.94
C ASP A 84 3.03 -9.62 -9.90
N ASN A 85 3.61 -8.58 -10.52
CA ASN A 85 4.82 -8.65 -11.36
C ASN A 85 6.07 -8.17 -10.63
#